data_AF-A0A7G6TTE4-F1
#
_entry.id   AF-A0A7G6TTE4-F1
#
_cell.length_a   1.000
_cell.length_b   1.000
_cell.length_c   1.000
_cell.angle_alpha   90.00
_cell.angle_beta   90.00
_cell.angle_gamma   90.00
#
_symmetry.space_group_name_H-M   'P 1'
#
loop_
_entity.id
_entity.type
_entity.pdbx_description
1 polymer ?
#
loop_
_entity_poly.entity_id
_entity_poly.type
_entity_poly.pdbx_seq_one_letter_code
_entity_poly.pdbx_strand_id
1 'polypeptide(L)'
;MKDPQTEDRKDGLRKVKRSPFALVLGLLGLYIFSVNIFTALKGGTVEYAGRLTQNMTISYHDHPKLFLSTLLLSVVGVPFCAGLLYVIFFKKIDAD
;
A
#
# COMPACT_ATOMS: atom_id res chain seq x y z
N MET A 1 29.64 21.32 -1.99
CA MET A 1 28.37 22.06 -2.22
C MET A 1 27.26 21.02 -2.18
N LYS A 2 26.40 21.00 -1.16
CA LYS A 2 25.30 20.03 -1.06
C LYS A 2 24.15 20.50 -1.96
N ASP A 3 23.67 19.63 -2.82
CA ASP A 3 22.58 19.92 -3.76
C ASP A 3 21.26 20.18 -2.98
N PRO A 4 20.66 21.38 -3.11
CA PRO A 4 19.47 21.76 -2.35
C PRO A 4 18.27 20.83 -2.55
N GLN A 5 18.15 20.16 -3.71
CA GLN A 5 17.07 19.18 -3.94
C GLN A 5 17.17 17.93 -3.04
N THR A 6 18.37 17.63 -2.55
CA THR A 6 18.63 16.44 -1.72
C THR A 6 18.26 16.69 -0.26
N GLU A 7 18.34 17.94 0.22
CA GLU A 7 17.93 18.33 1.58
C GLU A 7 16.39 18.40 1.69
N ASP A 8 15.70 18.97 0.70
CA ASP A 8 14.22 19.00 0.67
C ASP A 8 13.59 17.59 0.64
N ARG A 9 14.18 16.66 -0.13
CA ARG A 9 13.75 15.24 -0.14
C ARG A 9 13.92 14.58 1.24
N LYS A 10 14.97 14.92 1.98
CA LYS A 10 15.22 14.37 3.32
C LYS A 10 14.24 14.92 4.35
N ASP A 11 13.90 16.20 4.26
CA ASP A 11 12.95 16.83 5.18
C ASP A 11 11.50 16.40 4.92
N GLY A 12 11.11 16.21 3.65
CA GLY A 12 9.86 15.55 3.29
C GLY A 12 9.76 14.13 3.86
N LEU A 13 10.82 13.33 3.70
CA LEU A 13 10.90 11.97 4.28
C LEU A 13 10.82 11.98 5.81
N ARG A 14 11.47 12.94 6.48
CA ARG A 14 11.43 13.07 7.95
C ARG A 14 10.03 13.40 8.45
N LYS A 15 9.30 14.27 7.75
CA LYS A 15 7.92 14.66 8.11
C LYS A 15 6.95 13.49 7.96
N VAL A 16 7.10 12.68 6.91
CA VAL A 16 6.33 11.43 6.72
C VAL A 16 6.70 10.40 7.80
N LYS A 17 8.00 10.23 8.10
CA LYS A 17 8.50 9.26 9.09
C LYS A 17 8.01 9.53 10.52
N ARG A 18 7.76 10.79 10.88
CA ARG A 18 7.23 11.19 12.21
C ARG A 18 5.70 11.12 12.31
N SER A 19 5.00 10.88 11.20
CA SER A 19 3.55 10.90 11.20
C SER A 19 2.98 9.51 11.52
N PRO A 20 2.18 9.34 12.60
CA PRO A 20 1.49 8.08 12.89
C PRO A 20 0.55 7.69 11.74
N PHE A 21 0.14 8.65 10.92
CA PHE A 21 -0.69 8.43 9.75
C PHE A 21 -0.01 7.53 8.70
N ALA A 22 1.29 7.69 8.47
CA ALA A 22 2.02 6.88 7.48
C ALA A 22 2.14 5.41 7.94
N LEU A 23 2.32 5.20 9.25
CA LEU A 23 2.36 3.87 9.85
C LEU A 23 0.98 3.19 9.77
N VAL A 24 -0.08 3.92 10.13
CA VAL A 24 -1.46 3.43 10.04
C VAL A 24 -1.82 3.10 8.59
N LEU A 25 -1.49 3.96 7.63
CA LEU A 25 -1.70 3.69 6.19
C LEU A 25 -0.90 2.48 5.70
N GLY A 26 0.35 2.33 6.14
CA GLY A 26 1.20 1.20 5.77
C GLY A 26 0.61 -0.14 6.27
N LEU A 27 0.23 -0.20 7.54
CA LEU A 27 -0.38 -1.41 8.13
C LEU A 27 -1.76 -1.71 7.54
N LEU A 28 -2.61 -0.69 7.42
CA LEU A 28 -3.96 -0.83 6.88
C LEU A 28 -3.91 -1.26 5.40
N GLY A 29 -3.06 -0.61 4.60
CA GLY A 29 -2.85 -0.98 3.21
C GLY A 29 -2.31 -2.40 3.06
N LEU A 30 -1.31 -2.78 3.87
CA LEU A 30 -0.76 -4.13 3.86
C LEU A 30 -1.85 -5.17 4.18
N TYR A 31 -2.67 -4.92 5.20
CA TYR A 31 -3.79 -5.79 5.57
C TYR A 31 -4.79 -5.93 4.41
N ILE A 32 -5.28 -4.81 3.87
CA ILE A 32 -6.28 -4.80 2.78
C ILE A 32 -5.75 -5.53 1.55
N PHE A 33 -4.54 -5.22 1.08
CA PHE A 33 -3.98 -5.86 -0.11
C PHE A 33 -3.72 -7.36 0.11
N SER A 34 -3.26 -7.75 1.30
CA SER A 34 -3.04 -9.17 1.63
C SER A 34 -4.35 -9.95 1.67
N VAL A 35 -5.39 -9.39 2.28
CA VAL A 35 -6.74 -9.98 2.30
C VAL A 35 -7.26 -10.12 0.88
N ASN A 36 -7.11 -9.10 0.03
CA ASN A 36 -7.56 -9.15 -1.36
C ASN A 36 -6.86 -10.24 -2.18
N ILE A 37 -5.57 -10.45 -1.99
CA ILE A 37 -4.85 -11.56 -2.65
C ILE A 37 -5.36 -12.90 -2.14
N PHE A 38 -5.57 -13.03 -0.82
CA PHE A 38 -6.05 -14.27 -0.22
C PHE A 38 -7.46 -14.65 -0.68
N THR A 39 -8.39 -13.68 -0.73
CA THR A 39 -9.75 -13.89 -1.23
C THR A 39 -9.75 -14.21 -2.73
N ALA A 40 -8.87 -13.58 -3.52
CA ALA A 40 -8.73 -13.89 -4.93
C ALA A 40 -8.30 -15.34 -5.16
N LEU A 41 -7.32 -15.82 -4.40
CA LEU A 41 -6.79 -17.19 -4.53
C LEU A 41 -7.76 -18.24 -4.00
N LYS A 42 -8.45 -17.97 -2.88
CA LYS A 42 -9.33 -18.93 -2.22
C LYS A 42 -10.72 -19.00 -2.86
N GLY A 43 -11.26 -17.86 -3.28
CA GLY A 43 -12.66 -17.72 -3.70
C GLY A 43 -12.87 -17.17 -5.10
N GLY A 44 -11.81 -16.77 -5.81
CA GLY A 44 -11.95 -16.12 -7.12
C GLY A 44 -12.63 -14.76 -7.05
N THR A 45 -12.61 -14.11 -5.88
CA THR A 45 -13.26 -12.81 -5.63
C THR A 45 -12.29 -11.81 -5.03
N VAL A 46 -12.45 -10.52 -5.35
CA VAL A 46 -11.68 -9.42 -4.75
C VAL A 46 -12.63 -8.31 -4.29
N GLU A 47 -12.27 -7.61 -3.22
CA GLU A 47 -12.94 -6.40 -2.80
C GLU A 47 -12.47 -5.23 -3.67
N TYR A 48 -13.45 -4.56 -4.28
CA TYR A 48 -13.26 -3.37 -5.09
C TYR A 48 -13.99 -2.20 -4.42
N ALA A 49 -13.22 -1.18 -4.05
CA ALA A 49 -13.76 0.10 -3.58
C ALA A 49 -13.71 1.11 -4.73
N GLY A 50 -14.87 1.47 -5.26
CA GLY A 50 -14.97 2.54 -6.25
C GLY A 50 -14.84 3.92 -5.62
N ARG A 51 -14.44 4.92 -6.40
CA ARG A 51 -14.26 6.31 -5.93
C ARG A 51 -15.53 6.94 -5.35
N LEU A 52 -16.72 6.43 -5.70
CA LEU A 52 -18.05 6.94 -5.31
C LEU A 52 -19.07 5.82 -5.02
N THR A 53 -18.66 4.55 -5.02
CA THR A 53 -19.55 3.41 -4.80
C THR A 53 -19.11 2.63 -3.58
N GLN A 54 -20.08 2.06 -2.85
CA GLN A 54 -19.81 1.18 -1.71
C GLN A 54 -18.85 0.05 -2.10
N ASN A 55 -18.06 -0.39 -1.12
CA ASN A 55 -17.18 -1.55 -1.28
C ASN A 55 -18.01 -2.73 -1.78
N MET A 56 -17.64 -3.27 -2.93
CA MET A 56 -18.32 -4.38 -3.56
C MET A 56 -17.33 -5.51 -3.81
N THR A 57 -17.76 -6.73 -3.55
CA THR A 57 -16.99 -7.92 -3.88
C THR A 57 -17.24 -8.26 -5.34
N ILE A 58 -16.19 -8.28 -6.15
CA ILE A 58 -16.25 -8.65 -7.56
C ILE A 58 -15.68 -10.05 -7.77
N SER A 59 -16.36 -10.85 -8.57
CA SER A 59 -15.88 -12.18 -8.99
C SER A 59 -15.10 -12.07 -10.30
N TYR A 60 -14.13 -12.98 -10.48
CA TYR A 60 -13.43 -13.16 -11.75
C TYR A 60 -14.41 -13.45 -12.91
N HIS A 61 -15.51 -14.15 -12.64
CA HIS A 61 -16.49 -14.53 -13.66
C HIS A 61 -17.34 -13.35 -14.14
N ASP A 62 -17.71 -12.44 -13.25
CA ASP A 62 -18.58 -11.30 -13.59
C ASP A 62 -17.80 -10.17 -14.24
N HIS A 63 -16.61 -9.89 -13.72
CA HIS A 63 -15.80 -8.75 -14.13
C HIS A 63 -14.30 -9.08 -14.22
N PRO A 64 -13.87 -9.90 -15.19
CA PRO A 64 -12.50 -10.43 -15.26
C PRO A 64 -11.44 -9.32 -15.38
N LYS A 65 -11.75 -8.23 -16.11
CA LYS A 65 -10.84 -7.10 -16.28
C LYS A 65 -10.63 -6.32 -14.97
N LEU A 66 -11.72 -6.02 -14.24
CA LEU A 66 -11.66 -5.31 -12.96
C LEU A 66 -11.04 -6.17 -11.87
N PHE A 67 -11.35 -7.47 -11.88
CA PHE A 67 -10.73 -8.46 -11.00
C PHE A 67 -9.21 -8.46 -11.19
N LEU A 68 -8.75 -8.61 -12.44
CA LEU A 68 -7.33 -8.68 -12.75
C LEU A 68 -6.59 -7.38 -12.40
N SER A 69 -7.17 -6.21 -12.70
CA SER A 69 -6.54 -4.93 -12.34
C SER A 69 -6.44 -4.75 -10.82
N THR A 70 -7.47 -5.14 -10.08
CA THR A 70 -7.50 -5.03 -8.61
C THR A 70 -6.53 -6.00 -7.96
N LEU A 71 -6.42 -7.22 -8.51
CA LEU A 71 -5.46 -8.21 -8.06
C LEU A 71 -4.02 -7.76 -8.32
N LEU A 72 -3.71 -7.27 -9.54
CA LEU A 72 -2.39 -6.74 -9.87
C LEU A 72 -2.01 -5.56 -8.97
N LEU A 73 -2.95 -4.64 -8.73
CA LEU A 73 -2.74 -3.53 -7.81
C LEU A 73 -2.45 -4.02 -6.38
N SER A 74 -3.13 -5.08 -5.94
CA SER A 74 -2.91 -5.68 -4.63
C SER A 74 -1.54 -6.35 -4.53
N VAL A 75 -1.12 -7.08 -5.56
CA VAL A 75 0.22 -7.72 -5.63
C VAL A 75 1.34 -6.68 -5.59
N VAL A 76 1.17 -5.52 -6.23
CA VAL A 76 2.14 -4.41 -6.17
C VAL A 76 2.00 -3.59 -4.88
N GLY A 77 0.80 -3.50 -4.32
CA GLY A 77 0.51 -2.77 -3.09
C GLY A 77 1.17 -3.38 -1.86
N VAL A 78 1.22 -4.71 -1.76
CA VAL A 78 1.91 -5.42 -0.66
C VAL A 78 3.39 -5.03 -0.51
N PRO A 79 4.26 -5.16 -1.53
CA PRO A 79 5.66 -4.77 -1.41
C PRO A 79 5.82 -3.25 -1.23
N PHE A 80 4.92 -2.43 -1.78
CA PHE A 80 4.93 -0.98 -1.53
C PHE A 80 4.66 -0.65 -0.05
N CYS A 81 3.60 -1.21 0.53
CA CYS A 81 3.26 -1.01 1.95
C CYS A 81 4.34 -1.60 2.86
N ALA A 82 4.88 -2.77 2.54
CA ALA A 82 5.99 -3.38 3.28
C ALA A 82 7.25 -2.51 3.21
N GLY A 83 7.59 -1.96 2.04
CA GLY A 83 8.72 -1.03 1.87
C GLY A 83 8.51 0.28 2.64
N LEU A 84 7.29 0.80 2.66
CA LEU A 84 6.95 1.99 3.43
C LEU A 84 7.11 1.76 4.95
N LEU A 85 6.64 0.61 5.45
CA LEU A 85 6.87 0.21 6.84
C LEU A 85 8.36 -0.01 7.14
N TYR A 86 9.09 -0.66 6.23
CA TYR A 86 10.53 -0.87 6.36
C TYR A 86 11.28 0.46 6.51
N VAL A 87 10.98 1.47 5.68
CA VAL A 87 11.60 2.80 5.79
C VAL A 87 11.24 3.49 7.11
N ILE A 88 10.03 3.29 7.62
CA ILE A 88 9.59 3.85 8.92
C ILE A 88 10.36 3.20 10.08
N PHE A 89 10.47 1.87 10.10
CA PHE A 89 11.07 1.11 11.20
C PHE A 89 12.61 1.04 11.13
N PHE A 90 13.18 0.62 10.00
CA PHE A 90 14.62 0.35 9.88
C PHE A 90 15.47 1.60 9.66
N LYS A 91 14.97 2.60 8.91
CA LYS A 91 15.72 3.87 8.79
C LYS A 91 15.76 4.66 10.11
N LYS A 92 15.06 4.20 11.16
CA LYS A 92 15.14 4.73 12.53
C LYS A 92 16.34 4.15 13.30
N ILE A 93 16.93 3.04 12.83
CA ILE A 93 18.06 2.37 13.47
C ILE A 93 19.40 2.97 13.02
N ASP A 94 19.53 3.48 11.79
CA ASP A 94 20.76 4.14 11.30
C ASP A 94 20.97 5.59 11.81
N ALA A 95 20.19 6.03 12.82
CA ALA A 95 20.21 7.41 13.31
C ALA A 95 20.56 7.53 14.80
N ASP A 96 20.98 6.44 15.43
CA ASP A 96 21.66 6.44 16.74
C ASP A 96 23.18 6.37 16.54
#